data_AF-A0A4Y9T4T0-F1
#
_entry.id   AF-A0A4Y9T4T0-F1
#
_cell.length_a   1.000
_cell.length_b   1.000
_cell.length_c   1.000
_cell.angle_alpha   90.00
_cell.angle_beta   90.00
_cell.angle_gamma   90.00
#
_symmetry.space_group_name_H-M   'P 1'
#
loop_
_entity.id
_entity.type
_entity.pdbx_description
1 polymer ?
#
loop_
_entity_poly.entity_id
_entity_poly.type
_entity_poly.pdbx_seq_one_letter_code
_entity_poly.pdbx_strand_id
1 'polypeptide(L)'
;RSSGRRGQDVEMELAIFLEETLSNESKKVTFQVPQYNAAGQHVSNTTKSLNVKIPAGVTDGERIRLKGQGAPGVGGGANGDLYLTIRFAPHPKFDVEGENLIITLPLAPWELALGTEVAVPTLTGKINLKVPAGSQNG
;
A
#
# COMPACT_ATOMS: atom_id res chain seq x y z
N ARG A 1 -1.71 28.20 30.25
CA ARG A 1 -0.91 27.56 29.17
C ARG A 1 -1.03 26.05 29.40
N SER A 2 -1.70 25.32 28.50
CA SER A 2 -1.81 23.85 28.63
C SER A 2 -0.39 23.27 28.57
N SER A 3 0.08 22.68 29.67
CA SER A 3 1.39 22.03 29.79
C SER A 3 1.30 20.56 29.38
N GLY A 4 0.42 20.24 28.45
CA GLY A 4 0.20 18.87 28.01
C GLY A 4 1.34 18.38 27.11
N ARG A 5 1.79 17.14 27.32
CA ARG A 5 2.80 16.49 26.48
C ARG A 5 2.14 15.90 25.24
N ARG A 6 2.68 16.18 24.05
CA ARG A 6 2.20 15.57 22.79
C ARG A 6 2.34 14.04 22.86
N GLY A 7 1.35 13.34 22.31
CA GLY A 7 1.41 11.89 22.13
C GLY A 7 2.50 11.48 21.14
N GLN A 8 2.92 10.22 21.23
CA GLN A 8 3.92 9.64 20.33
C GLN A 8 3.34 9.38 18.94
N ASP A 9 4.16 9.63 17.93
CA ASP A 9 3.86 9.24 16.55
C ASP A 9 3.98 7.71 16.41
N VAL A 10 3.16 7.13 15.55
CA VAL A 10 3.10 5.69 15.28
C VAL A 10 3.44 5.48 13.83
N GLU A 11 4.28 4.51 13.53
CA GLU A 11 4.61 4.11 12.16
C GLU A 11 4.18 2.67 11.95
N MET A 12 3.59 2.38 10.80
CA MET A 12 3.25 1.01 10.41
C MET A 12 3.33 0.82 8.90
N GLU A 13 3.67 -0.40 8.50
CA GLU A 13 3.60 -0.81 7.11
C GLU A 13 2.21 -1.34 6.79
N LEU A 14 1.65 -0.86 5.68
CA LEU A 14 0.37 -1.31 5.16
C LEU A 14 0.61 -2.10 3.89
N ALA A 15 0.51 -3.43 4.01
CA ALA A 15 0.54 -4.31 2.86
C ALA A 15 -0.77 -4.14 2.05
N ILE A 16 -0.65 -3.85 0.77
CA ILE A 16 -1.78 -3.72 -0.16
C ILE A 16 -1.54 -4.54 -1.41
N PHE A 17 -2.62 -5.05 -1.99
CA PHE A 17 -2.55 -5.70 -3.29
C PHE A 17 -2.54 -4.66 -4.41
N LEU A 18 -1.96 -5.00 -5.54
CA LEU A 18 -1.83 -4.09 -6.67
C LEU A 18 -3.21 -3.67 -7.20
N GLU A 19 -4.18 -4.57 -7.18
CA GLU A 19 -5.56 -4.33 -7.58
C GLU A 19 -6.27 -3.32 -6.67
N GLU A 20 -5.87 -3.23 -5.39
CA GLU A 20 -6.42 -2.26 -4.44
C GLU A 20 -6.03 -0.82 -4.83
N THR A 21 -4.93 -0.61 -5.57
CA THR A 21 -4.52 0.72 -6.06
C THR A 21 -5.45 1.31 -7.11
N LEU A 22 -6.26 0.47 -7.76
CA LEU A 22 -7.27 0.89 -8.73
C LEU A 22 -8.63 1.15 -8.09
N SER A 23 -8.85 0.66 -6.87
CA SER A 23 -10.11 0.82 -6.17
C SER A 23 -10.13 2.12 -5.37
N ASN A 24 -11.32 2.70 -5.21
CA ASN A 24 -11.53 3.85 -4.33
C ASN A 24 -11.95 3.42 -2.91
N GLU A 25 -11.80 2.14 -2.58
CA GLU A 25 -12.29 1.57 -1.34
C GLU A 25 -11.44 1.99 -0.14
N SER A 26 -12.08 2.07 1.03
CA SER A 26 -11.39 2.37 2.27
C SER A 26 -10.93 1.08 2.94
N LYS A 27 -9.63 0.99 3.27
CA LYS A 27 -9.05 -0.15 3.97
C LYS A 27 -9.12 0.07 5.48
N LYS A 28 -9.65 -0.91 6.22
CA LYS A 28 -9.64 -0.88 7.68
C LYS A 28 -8.26 -1.28 8.18
N VAL A 29 -7.59 -0.37 8.85
CA VAL A 29 -6.27 -0.55 9.45
C VAL A 29 -6.43 -0.61 10.97
N THR A 30 -5.77 -1.58 11.60
CA THR A 30 -5.80 -1.75 13.06
C THR A 30 -4.38 -1.70 13.60
N PHE A 31 -4.16 -0.92 14.64
CA PHE A 31 -2.85 -0.71 15.24
C PHE A 31 -2.96 -0.54 16.75
N GLN A 32 -1.87 -0.79 17.47
CA GLN A 32 -1.81 -0.64 18.92
C GLN A 32 -1.06 0.63 19.29
N VAL A 33 -1.59 1.38 20.25
CA VAL A 33 -0.94 2.57 20.79
C VAL A 33 -0.78 2.47 22.31
N PRO A 34 0.34 2.96 22.86
CA PRO A 34 0.50 3.05 24.30
C PRO A 34 -0.45 4.12 24.86
N GLN A 35 -1.14 3.77 25.94
CA GLN A 35 -1.97 4.68 26.72
C GLN A 35 -1.22 5.10 27.99
N TYR A 36 -1.19 6.40 28.25
CA TYR A 36 -0.55 7.00 29.41
C TYR A 36 -1.62 7.59 30.35
N ASN A 37 -1.39 7.51 31.66
CA ASN A 37 -2.23 8.20 32.65
C ASN A 37 -1.93 9.71 32.69
N ALA A 38 -2.71 10.46 33.49
CA ALA A 38 -2.51 11.90 33.67
C ALA A 38 -1.12 12.27 34.24
N ALA A 39 -0.46 11.34 34.94
CA ALA A 39 0.90 11.49 35.46
C ALA A 39 1.99 11.13 34.44
N GLY A 40 1.63 10.72 33.21
CA GLY A 40 2.56 10.36 32.14
C GLY A 40 3.16 8.96 32.21
N GLN A 41 2.68 8.10 33.11
CA GLN A 41 3.10 6.71 33.24
C GLN A 41 2.33 5.83 32.25
N HIS A 42 3.01 4.84 31.64
CA HIS A 42 2.37 3.86 30.77
C HIS A 42 1.42 2.98 31.58
N VAL A 43 0.20 2.81 31.06
CA VAL A 43 -0.86 2.04 31.74
C VAL A 43 -1.14 0.75 30.98
N SER A 44 -1.39 0.85 29.68
CA SER A 44 -1.77 -0.28 28.83
C SER A 44 -1.57 0.06 27.36
N ASN A 45 -1.63 -0.93 26.49
CA ASN A 45 -1.74 -0.72 25.04
C ASN A 45 -3.22 -0.81 24.65
N THR A 46 -3.70 0.16 23.87
CA THR A 46 -5.05 0.17 23.32
C THR A 46 -5.01 -0.06 21.82
N THR A 47 -5.85 -0.98 21.34
CA THR A 47 -6.04 -1.20 19.90
C THR A 47 -6.97 -0.12 19.34
N LYS A 48 -6.54 0.56 18.28
CA LYS A 48 -7.35 1.49 17.49
C LYS A 48 -7.57 0.91 16.10
N SER A 49 -8.75 1.17 15.53
CA SER A 49 -9.06 0.85 14.13
C SER A 49 -9.50 2.10 13.39
N LEU A 50 -8.98 2.29 12.18
CA LEU A 50 -9.26 3.43 11.31
C LEU A 50 -9.56 2.93 9.90
N ASN A 51 -10.55 3.52 9.24
CA ASN A 51 -10.76 3.32 7.81
C ASN A 51 -9.95 4.39 7.06
N VAL A 52 -8.99 3.95 6.25
CA VAL A 52 -8.09 4.82 5.50
C VAL A 52 -8.41 4.66 4.03
N LYS A 53 -8.67 5.78 3.35
CA LYS A 53 -8.77 5.79 1.89
C LYS A 53 -7.37 5.85 1.31
N ILE A 54 -7.03 4.85 0.51
CA ILE A 54 -5.76 4.80 -0.21
C ILE A 54 -5.97 5.53 -1.53
N PRO A 55 -5.19 6.57 -1.85
CA PRO A 55 -5.29 7.24 -3.14
C PRO A 55 -5.00 6.29 -4.29
N ALA A 56 -5.66 6.48 -5.43
CA ALA A 56 -5.30 5.75 -6.63
C ALA A 56 -3.91 6.19 -7.13
N GLY A 57 -3.10 5.25 -7.59
CA GLY A 57 -1.75 5.52 -8.09
C GLY A 57 -0.68 5.74 -7.02
N VAL A 58 -0.90 5.29 -5.78
CA VAL A 58 0.17 5.23 -4.78
C VAL A 58 1.32 4.35 -5.26
N THR A 59 2.55 4.65 -4.83
CA THR A 59 3.74 3.85 -5.16
C THR A 59 4.19 3.01 -3.97
N ASP A 60 4.93 1.93 -4.24
CA ASP A 60 5.57 1.17 -3.16
C ASP A 60 6.52 2.06 -2.36
N GLY A 61 6.45 1.95 -1.03
CA GLY A 61 7.23 2.76 -0.09
C GLY A 61 6.72 4.18 0.14
N GLU A 62 5.60 4.57 -0.47
CA GLU A 62 5.00 5.89 -0.22
C GLU A 62 4.53 6.03 1.23
N ARG A 63 4.78 7.19 1.83
CA ARG A 63 4.47 7.48 3.24
C ARG A 63 3.27 8.42 3.36
N ILE A 64 2.18 7.93 3.91
CA ILE A 64 0.94 8.68 4.15
C ILE A 64 0.85 9.10 5.62
N ARG A 65 0.64 10.39 5.89
CA ARG A 65 0.49 10.93 7.24
C ARG A 65 -0.99 11.15 7.60
N LEU A 66 -1.39 10.56 8.73
CA LEU A 66 -2.71 10.72 9.33
C LEU A 66 -2.58 11.51 10.64
N LYS A 67 -2.88 12.81 10.55
CA LYS A 67 -2.69 13.75 11.65
C LYS A 67 -3.58 13.41 12.86
N GLY A 68 -2.97 13.37 14.05
CA GLY A 68 -3.68 13.17 15.31
C GLY A 68 -4.19 11.75 15.58
N GLN A 69 -3.85 10.77 14.72
CA GLN A 69 -4.29 9.39 14.83
C GLN A 69 -3.32 8.48 15.61
N GLY A 70 -2.17 9.00 16.05
CA GLY A 70 -1.18 8.27 16.84
C GLY A 70 -1.59 8.08 18.31
N ALA A 71 -0.60 8.01 19.20
CA ALA A 71 -0.85 7.86 20.63
C ALA A 71 -1.53 9.11 21.22
N PRO A 72 -2.40 8.95 22.24
CA PRO A 72 -3.05 10.09 22.90
C PRO A 72 -2.02 10.98 23.61
N GLY A 73 -2.22 12.29 23.55
CA GLY A 73 -1.46 13.24 24.37
C GLY A 73 -1.83 13.17 25.86
N VAL A 74 -0.93 13.63 26.73
CA VAL A 74 -1.12 13.65 28.18
C VAL A 74 -1.40 15.07 28.65
N GLY A 75 -2.30 15.25 29.63
CA GLY A 75 -2.53 16.55 30.27
C GLY A 75 -3.04 17.64 29.33
N GLY A 76 -3.86 17.28 28.33
CA GLY A 76 -4.37 18.22 27.33
C GLY A 76 -3.40 18.50 26.17
N GLY A 77 -2.36 17.67 26.01
CA GLY A 77 -1.46 17.70 24.85
C GLY A 77 -2.12 17.12 23.60
N ALA A 78 -1.67 17.56 22.41
CA ALA A 78 -2.16 17.02 21.15
C ALA A 78 -1.77 15.54 20.97
N ASN A 79 -2.56 14.79 20.20
CA ASN A 79 -2.21 13.43 19.83
C ASN A 79 -0.97 13.40 18.92
N GLY A 80 -0.27 12.28 18.91
CA GLY A 80 0.71 11.97 17.87
C GLY A 80 0.01 11.70 16.53
N ASP A 81 0.81 11.53 15.49
CA ASP A 81 0.37 11.20 14.14
C ASP A 81 0.59 9.72 13.84
N LEU A 82 -0.17 9.19 12.88
CA LEU A 82 0.06 7.87 12.33
C LEU A 82 0.69 8.02 10.93
N TYR A 83 1.82 7.36 10.71
CA TYR A 83 2.46 7.26 9.41
C TYR A 83 2.27 5.84 8.88
N LEU A 84 1.68 5.76 7.69
CA LEU A 84 1.52 4.52 6.95
C LEU A 84 2.55 4.48 5.84
N THR A 85 3.39 3.46 5.82
CA THR A 85 4.26 3.18 4.68
C THR A 85 3.57 2.11 3.84
N ILE A 86 3.23 2.45 2.60
CA ILE A 86 2.59 1.52 1.66
C ILE A 86 3.62 0.47 1.24
N ARG A 87 3.21 -0.80 1.30
CA ARG A 87 3.99 -1.94 0.79
C ARG A 87 3.14 -2.75 -0.17
N PHE A 88 3.60 -2.95 -1.39
CA PHE A 88 2.91 -3.83 -2.32
C PHE A 88 3.18 -5.28 -1.97
N ALA A 89 2.11 -6.05 -1.82
CA ALA A 89 2.21 -7.49 -1.71
C ALA A 89 2.75 -8.07 -3.02
N PRO A 90 3.66 -9.05 -2.98
CA PRO A 90 4.14 -9.71 -4.20
C PRO A 90 2.97 -10.25 -5.03
N HIS A 91 2.93 -9.89 -6.30
CA HIS A 91 1.88 -10.31 -7.21
C HIS A 91 2.35 -11.49 -8.07
N PRO A 92 1.55 -12.57 -8.26
CA PRO A 92 2.02 -13.80 -8.90
C PRO A 92 2.29 -13.70 -10.41
N LYS A 93 1.87 -12.61 -11.06
CA LYS A 93 2.00 -12.41 -12.53
C LYS A 93 2.64 -11.09 -12.93
N PHE A 94 2.74 -10.15 -12.01
CA PHE A 94 3.14 -8.78 -12.31
C PHE A 94 4.26 -8.39 -11.38
N ASP A 95 5.32 -7.85 -11.95
CA ASP A 95 6.35 -7.12 -11.23
C ASP A 95 6.07 -5.62 -11.39
N VAL A 96 6.30 -4.86 -10.33
CA VAL A 96 6.04 -3.42 -10.30
C VAL A 96 7.36 -2.68 -10.37
N GLU A 97 7.54 -1.88 -11.42
CA GLU A 97 8.72 -1.03 -11.62
C GLU A 97 8.30 0.43 -11.78
N GLY A 98 8.30 1.18 -10.67
CA GLY A 98 7.81 2.55 -10.64
C GLY A 98 6.32 2.61 -11.00
N GLU A 99 6.00 3.25 -12.12
CA GLU A 99 4.64 3.35 -12.65
C GLU A 99 4.30 2.23 -13.66
N ASN A 100 5.26 1.36 -13.98
CA ASN A 100 5.10 0.30 -14.97
C ASN A 100 4.80 -1.05 -14.32
N LEU A 101 4.01 -1.85 -15.02
CA LEU A 101 3.76 -3.26 -14.70
C LEU A 101 4.45 -4.13 -15.73
N ILE A 102 5.25 -5.06 -15.25
CA ILE A 102 6.00 -6.01 -16.07
C ILE A 102 5.36 -7.38 -15.92
N ILE A 103 5.12 -8.04 -17.05
CA ILE A 103 4.66 -9.43 -17.10
C ILE A 103 5.58 -10.22 -18.00
N THR A 104 6.05 -11.37 -17.52
CA THR A 104 6.81 -12.31 -18.33
C THR A 104 5.84 -13.20 -19.10
N LEU A 105 5.90 -13.15 -20.43
CA LEU A 105 4.99 -13.89 -21.30
C LEU A 105 5.72 -15.09 -21.94
N PRO A 106 5.38 -16.34 -21.54
CA PRO A 106 5.99 -17.51 -22.15
C PRO A 106 5.41 -17.71 -23.55
N LEU A 107 6.26 -17.62 -24.57
CA LEU A 107 5.92 -17.87 -25.97
C LEU A 107 6.76 -18.99 -26.54
N ALA A 108 6.15 -19.78 -27.41
CA ALA A 108 6.86 -20.81 -28.15
C ALA A 108 7.67 -20.22 -29.33
N PRO A 109 8.77 -20.86 -29.74
CA PRO A 109 9.60 -20.35 -30.84
C PRO A 109 8.83 -20.15 -32.16
N TRP A 110 7.87 -21.02 -32.47
CA TRP A 110 7.05 -20.91 -33.68
C TRP A 110 6.07 -19.74 -33.61
N GLU A 111 5.57 -19.39 -32.42
CA GLU A 111 4.70 -18.23 -32.21
C GLU A 111 5.47 -16.93 -32.44
N LEU A 112 6.74 -16.87 -32.03
CA LEU A 112 7.63 -15.74 -32.32
C LEU A 112 7.98 -15.67 -33.81
N ALA A 113 8.25 -16.81 -34.46
CA ALA A 113 8.63 -16.86 -35.86
C ALA A 113 7.48 -16.46 -36.81
N LEU A 114 6.26 -16.96 -36.57
CA LEU A 114 5.11 -16.73 -37.44
C LEU A 114 4.27 -15.51 -37.05
N GLY A 115 4.44 -15.02 -35.82
CA GLY A 115 3.54 -14.05 -35.22
C GLY A 115 2.26 -14.72 -34.71
N THR A 116 1.69 -14.15 -33.65
CA THR A 116 0.50 -14.70 -32.98
C THR A 116 -0.31 -13.60 -32.31
N GLU A 117 -1.51 -13.92 -31.87
CA GLU A 117 -2.33 -13.06 -31.02
C GLU A 117 -2.60 -13.80 -29.71
N VAL A 118 -2.13 -13.25 -28.59
CA VAL A 118 -2.20 -13.91 -27.28
C VAL A 118 -3.01 -13.07 -26.31
N ALA A 119 -3.88 -13.73 -25.54
CA ALA A 119 -4.64 -13.08 -24.48
C ALA A 119 -3.76 -12.85 -23.24
N VAL A 120 -3.45 -11.59 -22.94
CA VAL A 120 -2.59 -11.18 -21.82
C VAL A 120 -3.45 -10.67 -20.67
N PRO A 121 -3.21 -11.11 -19.43
CA PRO A 121 -3.91 -10.54 -18.28
C PRO A 121 -3.41 -9.10 -18.01
N THR A 122 -4.34 -8.28 -17.54
CA THR A 122 -4.12 -6.93 -16.98
C THR A 122 -4.75 -6.90 -15.58
N LEU A 123 -4.64 -5.78 -14.87
CA LEU A 123 -5.25 -5.64 -13.54
C LEU A 123 -6.78 -5.72 -13.53
N THR A 124 -7.45 -5.32 -14.61
CA THR A 124 -8.91 -5.24 -14.69
C THR A 124 -9.54 -6.29 -15.60
N GLY A 125 -8.75 -6.97 -16.44
CA GLY A 125 -9.27 -7.92 -17.41
C GLY A 125 -8.20 -8.55 -18.29
N LYS A 126 -8.57 -9.05 -19.46
CA LYS A 126 -7.63 -9.57 -20.45
C LYS A 126 -7.68 -8.70 -21.71
N ILE A 127 -6.54 -8.54 -22.35
CA ILE A 127 -6.43 -7.89 -23.66
C ILE A 127 -5.78 -8.85 -24.65
N ASN A 128 -6.12 -8.73 -25.93
CA ASN A 128 -5.41 -9.44 -26.97
C ASN A 128 -4.18 -8.63 -27.39
N LEU A 129 -3.00 -9.21 -27.22
CA LEU A 129 -1.75 -8.65 -27.69
C LEU A 129 -1.35 -9.34 -28.98
N LYS A 130 -1.21 -8.54 -30.05
CA LYS A 130 -0.65 -9.01 -31.31
C LYS A 130 0.88 -9.00 -31.22
N VAL A 131 1.50 -10.16 -31.35
CA VAL A 131 2.95 -10.36 -31.41
C VAL A 131 3.36 -10.48 -32.88
N PRO A 132 4.17 -9.55 -33.42
CA PRO A 132 4.63 -9.62 -34.80
C PRO A 132 5.52 -10.83 -35.08
N ALA A 133 5.50 -11.31 -36.32
CA ALA A 133 6.43 -12.32 -36.80
C ALA A 133 7.89 -11.82 -36.71
N GLY A 134 8.79 -12.70 -36.30
CA GLY A 134 10.22 -12.38 -36.12
C GLY A 134 10.54 -11.65 -34.80
N SER A 135 9.61 -11.61 -33.85
CA SER A 135 9.86 -11.04 -32.51
C SER A 135 10.97 -11.79 -31.78
N GLN A 136 11.80 -11.07 -31.03
CA GLN A 136 12.95 -11.62 -30.31
C GLN A 136 12.63 -11.83 -28.83
N ASN A 137 13.44 -12.66 -28.15
CA ASN A 137 13.42 -12.74 -26.70
C ASN A 137 13.99 -11.45 -26.08
N GLY A 138 13.45 -11.07 -24.92
CA GLY A 138 13.88 -9.93 -24.11
C GLY A 138 14.28 -10.37 -22.72
#